data_AF-A0A922XBJ3-F1
#
_entry.id   AF-A0A922XBJ3-F1
#
_cell.length_a   1.000
_cell.length_b   1.000
_cell.length_c   1.000
_cell.angle_alpha   90.00
_cell.angle_beta   90.00
_cell.angle_gamma   90.00
#
_symmetry.space_group_name_H-M   'P 1'
#
loop_
_entity.id
_entity.type
_entity.pdbx_description
1 polymer ?
#
loop_
_entity_poly.entity_id
_entity_poly.type
_entity_poly.pdbx_seq_one_letter_code
_entity_poly.pdbx_strand_id
1 'polypeptide(L)'
;MILNQCRQKRATIEQLHVMNWSVRSRKAQDLFLGYVQGRKAPNEVVVRYDPSLTRAIDFAMGEGIVVRCESLDSNSKGRSPYRLTLSDKGQVLANELVADEGLFAIEKAFLQNIGQKITQGQIADLFKWRR
;
A
#
# COMPACT_ATOMS: atom_id res chain seq x y z
N MET A 1 -8.59 4.48 1.22
CA MET A 1 -7.79 5.34 0.32
C MET A 1 -6.59 4.62 -0.29
N ILE A 2 -5.62 4.10 0.49
CA ILE A 2 -4.39 3.47 -0.05
C ILE A 2 -4.68 2.33 -1.04
N LEU A 3 -5.54 1.37 -0.68
CA LEU A 3 -5.92 0.25 -1.57
C LEU A 3 -6.48 0.72 -2.92
N ASN A 4 -7.25 1.81 -2.93
CA ASN A 4 -7.87 2.38 -4.13
C ASN A 4 -6.83 2.99 -5.10
N GLN A 5 -5.64 3.31 -4.59
CA GLN A 5 -4.54 3.91 -5.35
C GLN A 5 -3.55 2.86 -5.88
N CYS A 6 -3.63 1.62 -5.40
CA CYS A 6 -2.78 0.54 -5.90
C CYS A 6 -3.21 0.08 -7.31
N ARG A 7 -2.25 -0.40 -8.10
CA ARG A 7 -2.52 -0.98 -9.43
C ARG A 7 -3.58 -2.09 -9.33
N GLN A 8 -4.58 -2.05 -10.22
CA GLN A 8 -5.75 -2.94 -10.21
C GLN A 8 -6.56 -2.92 -8.90
N LYS A 9 -6.38 -1.90 -8.05
CA LYS A 9 -6.99 -1.78 -6.72
C LYS A 9 -6.72 -2.97 -5.80
N ARG A 10 -5.59 -3.67 -6.04
CA ARG A 10 -5.17 -4.86 -5.32
C ARG A 10 -3.79 -4.63 -4.71
N ALA A 11 -3.61 -5.06 -3.47
CA ALA A 11 -2.32 -4.96 -2.79
C ALA A 11 -2.04 -6.21 -1.94
N THR A 12 -0.76 -6.51 -1.72
CA THR A 12 -0.38 -7.44 -0.63
C THR A 12 -0.31 -6.68 0.68
N ILE A 13 -0.31 -7.40 1.81
CA ILE A 13 -0.15 -6.79 3.13
C ILE A 13 1.16 -6.00 3.20
N GLU A 14 2.25 -6.55 2.67
CA GLU A 14 3.56 -5.87 2.65
C GLU A 14 3.49 -4.54 1.90
N GLN A 15 2.83 -4.51 0.75
CA GLN A 15 2.63 -3.27 0.00
C GLN A 15 1.82 -2.25 0.81
N LEU A 16 0.77 -2.68 1.53
CA LEU A 16 -0.01 -1.77 2.37
C LEU A 16 0.83 -1.17 3.50
N HIS A 17 1.71 -1.96 4.13
CA HIS A 17 2.64 -1.44 5.14
C HIS A 17 3.63 -0.44 4.56
N VAL A 18 4.21 -0.71 3.39
CA VAL A 18 5.11 0.24 2.71
C VAL A 18 4.39 1.54 2.39
N MET A 19 3.17 1.47 1.85
CA MET A 19 2.39 2.63 1.48
C MET A 19 1.91 3.42 2.71
N ASN A 20 1.49 2.74 3.77
CA ASN A 20 1.14 3.38 5.04
C ASN A 20 2.36 4.07 5.66
N TRP A 21 3.52 3.43 5.65
CA TRP A 21 4.75 4.04 6.13
C TRP A 21 5.13 5.29 5.32
N SER A 22 5.04 5.22 3.99
CA SER A 22 5.47 6.31 3.11
C SER A 22 4.60 7.57 3.26
N VAL A 23 3.31 7.45 3.57
CA VAL A 23 2.43 8.62 3.77
C VAL A 23 2.62 9.34 5.10
N ARG A 24 3.15 8.66 6.14
CA ARG A 24 3.12 9.14 7.54
C ARG A 24 4.00 10.34 7.87
N SER A 25 5.00 10.63 7.06
CA SER A 25 5.88 11.77 7.32
C SER A 25 6.55 12.24 6.03
N ARG A 26 6.89 13.52 5.96
CA ARG A 26 7.58 14.07 4.79
C ARG A 26 8.91 13.36 4.51
N LYS A 27 9.66 13.03 5.56
CA LYS A 27 10.90 12.24 5.44
C LYS A 27 10.67 10.88 4.79
N ALA A 28 9.61 10.16 5.17
CA ALA A 28 9.27 8.87 4.57
C ALA A 28 8.83 9.03 3.11
N GLN A 29 8.05 10.08 2.80
CA GLN A 29 7.66 10.41 1.43
C GLN A 29 8.88 10.67 0.54
N ASP A 30 9.83 11.49 0.99
CA ASP A 30 11.02 11.84 0.23
C ASP A 30 11.95 10.63 0.01
N LEU A 31 12.14 9.79 1.05
CA LEU A 31 12.91 8.54 0.93
C LEU A 31 12.27 7.57 -0.07
N PHE A 32 10.94 7.39 0.04
CA PHE A 32 10.21 6.49 -0.83
C PHE A 32 10.20 6.98 -2.29
N LEU A 33 10.01 8.28 -2.52
CA LEU A 33 10.09 8.88 -3.86
C LEU A 33 11.50 8.76 -4.45
N GLY A 34 12.54 9.02 -3.64
CA GLY A 34 13.92 8.82 -4.04
C GLY A 34 14.17 7.39 -4.51
N TYR A 35 13.64 6.40 -3.79
CA TYR A 35 13.76 5.00 -4.16
C TYR A 35 13.00 4.66 -5.45
N VAL A 36 11.73 5.07 -5.56
CA VAL A 36 10.91 4.83 -6.77
C VAL A 36 11.55 5.44 -8.02
N GLN A 37 12.26 6.56 -7.88
CA GLN A 37 12.95 7.25 -8.97
C GLN A 37 14.39 6.77 -9.20
N GLY A 38 14.85 5.73 -8.48
CA GLY A 38 16.21 5.20 -8.62
C GLY A 38 17.32 6.09 -8.04
N ARG A 39 16.96 7.16 -7.29
CA ARG A 39 17.90 8.07 -6.62
C ARG A 39 18.35 7.57 -5.25
N LYS A 40 17.69 6.56 -4.70
CA LYS A 40 18.00 5.93 -3.41
C LYS A 40 18.06 4.42 -3.57
N ALA A 41 19.04 3.79 -2.93
CA ALA A 41 19.15 2.35 -2.88
C ALA A 41 18.10 1.74 -1.92
N PRO A 42 17.67 0.48 -2.12
CA PRO A 42 16.67 -0.16 -1.26
C PRO A 42 17.04 -0.18 0.23
N ASN A 43 18.34 -0.32 0.55
CA ASN A 43 18.87 -0.36 1.92
C ASN A 43 18.84 1.01 2.62
N GLU A 44 18.67 2.11 1.89
CA GLU A 44 18.48 3.45 2.49
C GLU A 44 17.04 3.66 2.98
N VAL A 45 16.11 2.78 2.60
CA VAL A 45 14.68 2.89 2.92
C VAL A 45 14.33 1.86 4.00
N VAL A 46 14.27 2.32 5.24
CA VAL A 46 13.89 1.47 6.39
C VAL A 46 12.38 1.55 6.63
N VAL A 47 11.64 0.65 5.99
CA VAL A 47 10.20 0.51 6.18
C VAL A 47 9.91 -0.12 7.55
N ARG A 48 9.05 0.54 8.34
CA ARG A 48 8.56 0.02 9.62
C ARG A 48 7.13 -0.49 9.45
N TYR A 49 6.92 -1.75 9.81
CA TYR A 49 5.57 -2.32 9.88
C TYR A 49 4.78 -1.68 11.01
N ASP A 50 3.50 -1.47 10.77
CA ASP A 50 2.57 -0.87 11.73
C ASP A 50 1.54 -1.91 12.19
N PRO A 51 1.67 -2.50 13.38
CA PRO A 51 0.70 -3.47 13.89
C PRO A 51 -0.74 -2.94 13.90
N SER A 52 -0.94 -1.63 14.07
CA SER A 52 -2.26 -1.01 14.05
C SER A 52 -2.91 -1.10 12.67
N LEU A 53 -2.10 -1.01 11.59
CA LEU A 53 -2.59 -1.20 10.23
C LEU A 53 -3.08 -2.63 10.01
N THR A 54 -2.34 -3.63 10.51
CA THR A 54 -2.76 -5.03 10.39
C THR A 54 -4.12 -5.24 11.06
N ARG A 55 -4.31 -4.75 12.29
CA ARG A 55 -5.61 -4.83 12.97
C ARG A 55 -6.72 -4.09 12.23
N ALA A 56 -6.42 -2.90 11.68
CA ALA A 56 -7.39 -2.14 10.91
C ALA A 56 -7.84 -2.90 9.65
N ILE A 57 -6.93 -3.61 8.99
CA ILE A 57 -7.24 -4.51 7.87
C ILE A 57 -8.13 -5.66 8.35
N ASP A 58 -7.82 -6.27 9.50
CA ASP A 58 -8.63 -7.36 10.06
C ASP A 58 -10.07 -6.91 10.37
N PHE A 59 -10.24 -5.75 11.00
CA PHE A 59 -11.57 -5.16 11.21
C PHE A 59 -12.27 -4.85 9.89
N ALA A 60 -11.57 -4.26 8.92
CA ALA A 60 -12.14 -3.96 7.61
C ALA A 60 -12.56 -5.23 6.84
N MET A 61 -11.86 -6.35 7.04
CA MET A 61 -12.27 -7.66 6.50
C MET A 61 -13.53 -8.18 7.20
N GLY A 62 -13.58 -8.11 8.54
CA GLY A 62 -14.76 -8.49 9.33
C GLY A 62 -16.01 -7.70 8.96
N GLU A 63 -15.85 -6.40 8.65
CA GLU A 63 -16.91 -5.49 8.21
C GLU A 63 -17.28 -5.61 6.72
N GLY A 64 -16.62 -6.50 5.99
CA GLY A 64 -16.84 -6.69 4.55
C GLY A 64 -16.43 -5.49 3.69
N ILE A 65 -15.57 -4.60 4.18
CA ILE A 65 -15.03 -3.45 3.45
C ILE A 65 -13.85 -3.89 2.56
N VAL A 66 -13.03 -4.81 3.08
CA VAL A 66 -11.89 -5.39 2.37
C VAL A 66 -12.14 -6.89 2.20
N VAL A 67 -11.81 -7.41 1.02
CA VAL A 67 -11.92 -8.85 0.72
C VAL A 67 -10.62 -9.38 0.17
N ARG A 68 -10.41 -10.70 0.33
CA ARG A 68 -9.26 -11.40 -0.24
C ARG A 68 -9.56 -11.77 -1.68
N CYS A 69 -8.60 -11.56 -2.56
CA CYS A 69 -8.57 -12.10 -3.91
C CYS A 69 -7.46 -13.15 -3.99
N GLU A 70 -7.75 -14.29 -4.61
CA GLU A 70 -6.71 -15.26 -4.93
C GLU A 70 -5.68 -14.65 -5.89
N SER A 71 -4.40 -14.93 -5.61
CA SER A 71 -3.32 -14.52 -6.48
C SER A 71 -3.15 -15.55 -7.59
N LEU A 72 -3.45 -15.19 -8.83
CA LEU A 72 -3.21 -16.02 -10.03
C LEU A 72 -1.72 -16.14 -10.41
N ASP A 73 -0.82 -15.50 -9.66
CA ASP A 73 0.63 -15.61 -9.90
C ASP A 73 1.14 -16.98 -9.43
N SER A 74 1.16 -17.96 -10.34
CA SER A 74 1.77 -19.29 -10.16
C SER A 74 3.27 -19.26 -9.80
N ASN A 75 3.89 -18.08 -9.83
CA ASN A 75 5.31 -17.83 -9.51
C ASN A 75 5.53 -17.24 -8.10
N SER A 76 4.53 -17.28 -7.22
CA SER A 76 4.61 -16.76 -5.85
C SER A 76 5.23 -17.76 -4.86
N LYS A 77 6.42 -18.30 -5.15
CA LYS A 77 7.20 -19.02 -4.12
C LYS A 77 7.59 -18.03 -3.02
N GLY A 78 6.96 -18.17 -1.84
CA GLY A 78 7.26 -17.38 -0.63
C GLY A 78 6.58 -16.01 -0.52
N ARG A 79 5.48 -15.74 -1.26
CA ARG A 79 4.67 -14.51 -1.13
C ARG A 79 3.27 -14.84 -0.59
N SER A 80 2.62 -13.87 0.05
CA SER A 80 1.23 -14.00 0.55
C SER A 80 0.34 -14.59 -0.56
N PRO A 81 -0.38 -15.71 -0.30
CA PRO A 81 -1.14 -16.42 -1.33
C PRO A 81 -2.37 -15.64 -1.81
N TYR A 82 -2.74 -14.57 -1.10
CA TYR A 82 -3.86 -13.70 -1.44
C TYR A 82 -3.43 -12.23 -1.49
N ARG A 83 -4.16 -11.48 -2.32
CA ARG A 83 -4.15 -10.02 -2.36
C ARG A 83 -5.40 -9.50 -1.67
N LEU A 84 -5.36 -8.25 -1.23
CA LEU A 84 -6.50 -7.54 -0.65
C LEU A 84 -7.05 -6.56 -1.68
N THR A 85 -8.36 -6.46 -1.77
CA THR A 85 -9.09 -5.47 -2.57
C THR A 85 -10.23 -4.88 -1.74
N LEU A 86 -10.75 -3.74 -2.19
CA LEU A 86 -12.02 -3.23 -1.68
C LEU A 86 -13.18 -4.07 -2.23
N SER A 87 -14.18 -4.33 -1.38
CA SER A 87 -15.51 -4.76 -1.82
C SER A 87 -16.28 -3.57 -2.42
N ASP A 88 -17.50 -3.79 -2.90
CA ASP A 88 -18.38 -2.70 -3.34
C ASP A 88 -18.64 -1.69 -2.23
N LYS A 89 -18.93 -2.17 -1.01
CA LYS A 89 -19.06 -1.34 0.21
C LYS A 89 -17.79 -0.53 0.46
N GLY A 90 -16.62 -1.17 0.37
CA GLY A 90 -15.35 -0.50 0.54
C GLY A 90 -15.02 0.51 -0.56
N GLN A 91 -15.49 0.29 -1.79
CA GLN A 91 -15.30 1.20 -2.90
C GLN A 91 -16.13 2.47 -2.73
N VAL A 92 -17.39 2.35 -2.29
CA VAL A 92 -18.24 3.50 -1.96
C VAL A 92 -17.58 4.35 -0.88
N LEU A 93 -17.19 3.74 0.24
CA LEU A 93 -16.50 4.44 1.33
C LEU A 93 -15.19 5.10 0.86
N ALA A 94 -14.41 4.41 0.03
CA ALA A 94 -13.17 4.98 -0.49
C ALA A 94 -13.42 6.18 -1.40
N ASN A 95 -14.53 6.20 -2.16
CA ASN A 95 -14.89 7.31 -3.02
C ASN A 95 -15.37 8.52 -2.21
N GLU A 96 -16.19 8.30 -1.17
CA GLU A 96 -16.60 9.34 -0.22
C GLU A 96 -15.39 10.01 0.44
N LEU A 97 -14.46 9.19 0.94
CA LEU A 97 -13.22 9.68 1.55
C LEU A 97 -12.35 10.45 0.54
N VAL A 98 -12.37 10.10 -0.74
CA VAL A 98 -11.61 10.83 -1.77
C VAL A 98 -12.28 12.16 -2.11
N ALA A 99 -13.61 12.18 -2.22
CA ALA A 99 -14.40 13.36 -2.57
C ALA A 99 -14.34 14.47 -1.52
N ASP A 100 -14.17 14.12 -0.24
CA ASP A 100 -14.02 15.12 0.83
C ASP A 100 -12.62 15.75 0.85
N GLU A 101 -12.45 16.91 0.23
CA GLU A 101 -11.17 17.62 0.15
C GLU A 101 -10.59 18.03 1.52
N GLY A 102 -11.41 18.12 2.56
CA GLY A 102 -10.98 18.45 3.92
C GLY A 102 -10.24 17.30 4.62
N LEU A 103 -10.39 16.07 4.13
CA LEU A 103 -9.76 14.88 4.69
C LEU A 103 -8.48 14.50 3.96
N PHE A 104 -7.42 14.23 4.72
CA PHE A 104 -6.17 13.61 4.24
C PHE A 104 -5.54 14.30 3.02
N ALA A 105 -5.64 15.63 2.92
CA ALA A 105 -5.22 16.37 1.74
C ALA A 105 -3.76 16.09 1.33
N ILE A 106 -2.85 16.03 2.30
CA ILE A 106 -1.42 15.77 2.08
C ILE A 106 -1.20 14.35 1.58
N GLU A 107 -1.82 13.37 2.21
CA GLU A 107 -1.68 11.96 1.87
C GLU A 107 -2.31 11.65 0.51
N LYS A 108 -3.45 12.26 0.19
CA LYS A 108 -4.11 12.15 -1.13
C LYS A 108 -3.19 12.64 -2.23
N ALA A 109 -2.66 13.85 -2.09
CA ALA A 109 -1.76 14.46 -3.07
C ALA A 109 -0.52 13.57 -3.30
N PHE A 110 0.06 13.04 -2.22
CA PHE A 110 1.19 12.13 -2.32
C PHE A 110 0.81 10.82 -3.03
N LEU A 111 -0.28 10.16 -2.62
CA LEU A 111 -0.71 8.88 -3.17
C LEU A 111 -1.07 8.98 -4.66
N GLN A 112 -1.70 10.08 -5.09
CA GLN A 112 -2.02 10.32 -6.50
C GLN A 112 -0.75 10.40 -7.37
N ASN A 113 0.35 10.91 -6.82
CA ASN A 113 1.63 11.00 -7.53
C ASN A 113 2.29 9.62 -7.72
N ILE A 114 2.10 8.70 -6.76
CA ILE A 114 2.85 7.43 -6.67
C ILE A 114 2.06 6.16 -7.02
N GLY A 115 0.75 6.13 -6.76
CA GLY A 115 -0.01 4.88 -6.51
C GLY A 115 -0.02 3.85 -7.64
N GLN A 116 0.02 4.31 -8.89
CA GLN A 116 -0.01 3.43 -10.06
C GLN A 116 1.37 3.05 -10.61
N LYS A 117 2.43 3.72 -10.17
CA LYS A 117 3.80 3.55 -10.71
C LYS A 117 4.59 2.44 -10.00
N ILE A 118 4.08 1.94 -8.88
CA ILE A 118 4.82 1.03 -8.01
C ILE A 118 4.51 -0.42 -8.35
N THR A 119 5.55 -1.19 -8.62
CA THR A 119 5.46 -2.62 -8.91
C THR A 119 5.68 -3.47 -7.66
N GLN A 120 5.20 -4.71 -7.68
CA GLN A 120 5.47 -5.68 -6.61
C GLN A 120 6.95 -6.02 -6.49
N GLY A 121 7.71 -5.95 -7.59
CA GLY A 121 9.17 -6.17 -7.57
C GLY A 121 9.88 -5.12 -6.72
N GLN A 122 9.54 -3.84 -6.92
CA GLN A 122 10.08 -2.74 -6.11
C GLN A 122 9.72 -2.88 -4.62
N ILE A 123 8.49 -3.28 -4.31
CA ILE A 123 8.11 -3.55 -2.91
C ILE A 123 8.95 -4.68 -2.31
N ALA A 124 9.18 -5.77 -3.06
CA ALA A 124 9.96 -6.90 -2.57
C ALA A 124 11.44 -6.53 -2.36
N ASP A 125 12.02 -5.70 -3.22
CA ASP A 125 13.42 -5.27 -3.13
C ASP A 125 13.73 -4.50 -1.84
N LEU A 126 12.75 -3.75 -1.32
CA LEU A 126 12.86 -3.04 -0.03
C LEU A 126 13.06 -3.98 1.17
N PHE A 127 12.81 -5.27 1.02
CA PHE A 127 12.94 -6.26 2.10
C PHE A 127 14.05 -7.29 1.84
N LYS A 128 14.71 -7.28 0.67
CA LYS A 128 15.74 -8.27 0.31
C LYS A 128 17.02 -8.16 1.14
N TRP A 129 17.44 -6.96 1.50
CA TRP A 129 18.68 -6.71 2.27
C TRP A 129 18.61 -7.20 3.73
N ARG A 130 17.41 -7.57 4.19
CA ARG A 130 17.14 -8.02 5.55
C ARG A 130 17.28 -9.53 5.72
N ARG A 131 17.68 -10.24 4.66
CA ARG A 131 17.75 -11.69 4.57
C ARG A 131 19.17 -12.14 4.25
#